data_AF-A0A8T7FSW3-F1
#
_entry.id   AF-A0A8T7FSW3-F1
#
_cell.length_a   1.000
_cell.length_b   1.000
_cell.length_c   1.000
_cell.angle_alpha   90.00
_cell.angle_beta   90.00
_cell.angle_gamma   90.00
#
_symmetry.space_group_name_H-M   'P 1'
#
loop_
_entity.id
_entity.type
_entity.pdbx_description
1 polymer ?
#
loop_
_entity_poly.entity_id
_entity_poly.type
_entity_poly.pdbx_seq_one_letter_code
_entity_poly.pdbx_strand_id
1 'polypeptide(L)'
;MVHPCPCGYFGGSVKPCTCAPAVVTKYQKRISGPLLDRMDIHIEVPRVDYQKLSSDRLGESSASIRSRVEAARHIQRERFASVDLPEPVVPMITMR
;
A
#
# COMPACT_ATOMS: atom_id res chain seq x y z
N MET A 1 5.82 0.56 -4.76
CA MET A 1 7.12 0.01 -4.29
C MET A 1 8.18 0.37 -5.29
N VAL A 2 9.23 1.05 -4.83
CA VAL A 2 10.41 1.30 -5.66
C VAL A 2 11.28 0.05 -5.56
N HIS A 3 11.49 -0.66 -6.67
CA HIS A 3 12.48 -1.71 -6.67
C HIS A 3 13.88 -1.08 -6.57
N PRO A 4 14.77 -1.55 -5.68
CA PRO A 4 16.09 -0.93 -5.48
C PRO A 4 17.08 -1.26 -6.61
N CYS A 5 16.67 -2.02 -7.62
CA CYS A 5 17.46 -2.46 -8.75
C CYS A 5 16.53 -2.80 -9.93
N PRO A 6 16.95 -2.62 -11.19
CA PRO A 6 16.12 -2.95 -12.35
C PRO A 6 15.74 -4.43 -12.42
N CYS A 7 16.59 -5.35 -11.93
CA CYS A 7 16.23 -6.77 -11.89
C CYS A 7 15.33 -7.15 -10.70
N GLY A 8 15.17 -6.26 -9.71
CA GLY A 8 14.36 -6.48 -8.51
C GLY A 8 14.96 -7.42 -7.44
N TYR A 9 16.08 -8.10 -7.69
CA TYR A 9 16.66 -9.08 -6.75
C TYR A 9 17.79 -8.53 -5.87
N PHE A 10 17.98 -7.22 -5.84
CA PHE A 10 18.98 -6.60 -4.96
C PHE A 10 18.58 -6.76 -3.49
N GLY A 11 19.44 -7.40 -2.70
CA GLY A 11 19.17 -7.74 -1.29
C GLY A 11 18.22 -8.94 -1.06
N GLY A 12 17.80 -9.65 -2.12
CA GLY A 12 16.87 -10.77 -2.01
C GLY A 12 17.53 -12.08 -1.53
N SER A 13 16.79 -12.87 -0.74
CA SER A 13 17.20 -14.22 -0.28
C SER A 13 16.89 -15.34 -1.28
N VAL A 14 15.97 -15.11 -2.23
CA VAL A 14 15.47 -16.14 -3.16
C VAL A 14 16.37 -16.30 -4.38
N LYS A 15 16.89 -15.19 -4.93
CA LYS A 15 17.81 -15.18 -6.07
C LYS A 15 18.82 -14.05 -5.89
N PRO A 16 20.10 -14.27 -6.19
CA PRO A 16 21.09 -13.21 -6.15
C PRO A 16 20.86 -12.20 -7.28
N CYS A 17 21.17 -10.93 -7.01
CA CYS A 17 21.19 -9.88 -8.01
C CYS A 17 22.34 -10.12 -9.01
N THR A 18 22.04 -10.05 -10.31
CA THR A 18 23.03 -10.18 -11.39
C THR A 18 23.45 -8.84 -12.00
N CYS A 19 22.88 -7.72 -11.53
CA CYS A 19 23.20 -6.41 -12.05
C CYS A 19 24.56 -5.92 -11.54
N ALA A 20 25.33 -5.28 -12.42
CA ALA A 20 26.58 -4.63 -12.03
C ALA A 20 26.33 -3.52 -10.98
N PRO A 21 27.24 -3.34 -9.98
CA PRO A 21 27.06 -2.36 -8.91
C PRO A 21 26.77 -0.94 -9.40
N ALA A 22 27.44 -0.50 -10.47
CA ALA A 22 27.23 0.82 -11.06
C ALA A 22 25.79 1.02 -11.60
N VAL A 23 25.17 -0.03 -12.14
CA VAL A 23 23.78 0.00 -12.64
C VAL A 23 22.80 0.12 -11.48
N VAL A 24 23.05 -0.58 -10.38
CA VAL A 24 22.23 -0.50 -9.16
C VAL A 24 22.24 0.91 -8.59
N THR A 25 23.43 1.48 -8.37
CA THR A 25 23.58 2.83 -7.81
C THR A 25 22.93 3.89 -8.68
N LYS A 26 23.07 3.80 -10.01
CA LYS A 26 22.44 4.73 -10.96
C LYS A 26 20.90 4.62 -10.92
N TYR A 27 20.37 3.42 -10.80
CA TYR A 27 18.93 3.18 -10.75
C TYR A 27 18.31 3.71 -9.46
N GLN A 28 18.95 3.47 -8.31
CA GLN A 28 18.51 4.00 -7.01
C GLN A 28 18.46 5.52 -7.04
N LYS A 29 19.53 6.20 -7.46
CA LYS A 29 19.60 7.66 -7.56
C LYS A 29 18.50 8.29 -8.42
N ARG A 30 18.08 7.60 -9.48
CA ARG A 30 17.01 8.07 -10.37
C ARG A 30 15.63 8.01 -9.71
N ILE A 31 15.39 6.99 -8.89
CA ILE A 31 14.09 6.80 -8.24
C ILE A 31 14.01 7.56 -6.92
N SER A 32 15.15 7.74 -6.26
CA SER A 32 15.34 8.44 -5.01
C SER A 32 15.51 9.95 -5.15
N GLY A 33 15.12 10.55 -6.29
CA GLY A 33 15.17 12.00 -6.47
C GLY A 33 14.29 12.75 -5.45
N PRO A 34 13.90 14.01 -5.69
CA PRO A 34 13.17 14.86 -4.72
C PRO A 34 11.82 14.33 -4.17
N LEU A 35 11.44 13.09 -4.53
CA LEU A 35 10.32 12.33 -4.01
C LEU A 35 10.59 11.66 -2.65
N LEU A 36 11.80 11.17 -2.36
CA LEU A 36 12.08 10.52 -1.06
C LEU A 36 12.22 11.51 0.10
N ASP A 37 12.61 12.75 -0.19
CA ASP A 37 12.74 13.83 0.79
C ASP A 37 11.39 14.30 1.36
N ARG A 38 10.27 13.84 0.78
CA ARG A 38 8.90 14.21 1.16
C ARG A 38 8.03 13.03 1.63
N MET A 39 8.64 11.89 1.92
CA MET A 39 7.94 10.70 2.40
C MET A 39 8.30 10.44 3.86
N ASP A 40 7.35 10.66 4.76
CA ASP A 40 7.57 10.51 6.21
C ASP A 40 7.71 9.05 6.67
N ILE A 41 7.13 8.11 5.93
CA ILE A 41 7.13 6.68 6.29
C ILE A 41 7.76 5.86 5.18
N HIS A 42 8.93 5.30 5.50
CA HIS A 42 9.62 4.30 4.69
C HIS A 42 9.62 2.98 5.44
N ILE A 43 8.84 2.01 4.94
CA ILE A 43 8.85 0.65 5.47
C ILE A 43 9.26 -0.28 4.35
N GLU A 44 10.29 -1.08 4.60
CA GLU A 44 10.69 -2.16 3.71
C GLU A 44 9.74 -3.33 3.89
N VAL A 45 9.02 -3.68 2.83
CA VAL A 45 8.08 -4.81 2.84
C VAL A 45 8.76 -6.00 2.16
N PRO A 46 9.00 -7.12 2.88
CA PRO A 46 9.61 -8.29 2.28
C PRO A 46 8.70 -8.91 1.22
N ARG A 47 9.29 -9.66 0.29
CA ARG A 47 8.52 -10.44 -0.67
C ARG A 47 7.60 -11.42 0.06
N VAL A 48 6.33 -11.42 -0.31
CA VAL A 48 5.36 -12.41 0.16
C VAL A 48 5.50 -13.67 -0.70
N ASP A 49 5.51 -14.83 -0.07
CA ASP A 49 5.49 -16.13 -0.76
C ASP A 49 4.21 -16.26 -1.60
N TYR A 50 4.36 -16.73 -2.84
CA TYR A 50 3.22 -16.96 -3.72
C TYR A 50 2.18 -17.88 -3.07
N GLN A 51 2.60 -18.92 -2.34
CA GLN A 51 1.68 -19.83 -1.66
C GLN A 51 0.82 -19.13 -0.59
N LYS A 52 1.33 -18.06 0.03
CA LYS A 52 0.55 -17.26 1.00
C LYS A 52 -0.45 -16.34 0.30
N LEU A 53 -0.19 -15.96 -0.96
CA LEU A 53 -1.10 -15.17 -1.79
C LEU A 53 -2.16 -16.04 -2.47
N SER A 54 -1.78 -17.25 -2.89
CA SER A 54 -2.63 -18.20 -3.61
C SER A 54 -3.38 -19.17 -2.69
N SER A 55 -3.25 -19.03 -1.37
CA SER A 55 -3.97 -19.89 -0.44
C SER A 55 -5.47 -19.64 -0.51
N ASP A 56 -6.28 -20.69 -0.47
CA ASP A 56 -7.75 -20.63 -0.38
C ASP A 56 -8.26 -20.11 0.97
N ARG A 57 -7.44 -19.37 1.72
CA ARG A 57 -7.88 -18.70 2.93
C ARG A 57 -8.93 -17.66 2.55
N LEU A 58 -10.18 -18.02 2.81
CA LEU A 58 -11.31 -17.11 2.69
C LEU A 58 -11.07 -15.93 3.64
N GLY A 59 -10.92 -14.74 3.07
CA GLY A 59 -10.92 -13.50 3.83
C GLY A 59 -12.26 -13.27 4.51
N GLU A 60 -12.35 -12.22 5.32
CA GLU A 60 -13.63 -11.79 5.86
C GLU A 60 -14.63 -11.51 4.73
N SER A 61 -15.88 -11.92 4.90
CA SER A 61 -16.92 -11.67 3.91
C SER A 61 -17.16 -10.16 3.74
N SER A 62 -17.57 -9.74 2.55
CA SER A 62 -17.95 -8.35 2.28
C SER A 62 -19.05 -7.87 3.24
N ALA A 63 -19.92 -8.76 3.72
CA ALA A 63 -20.93 -8.45 4.73
C ALA A 63 -20.30 -8.08 6.09
N SER A 64 -19.33 -8.85 6.58
CA SER A 64 -18.59 -8.55 7.83
C SER A 64 -17.89 -7.19 7.74
N ILE A 65 -17.18 -6.96 6.64
CA ILE A 65 -16.47 -5.70 6.39
C ILE A 65 -17.45 -4.53 6.29
N ARG A 66 -18.58 -4.71 5.61
CA ARG A 66 -19.62 -3.68 5.46
C ARG A 66 -20.14 -3.23 6.82
N SER A 67 -20.47 -4.15 7.73
CA SER A 67 -20.95 -3.80 9.07
C SER A 67 -19.94 -2.94 9.84
N ARG A 68 -18.64 -3.25 9.74
CA ARG A 68 -17.56 -2.45 10.36
C ARG A 68 -17.45 -1.05 9.74
N VAL A 69 -17.56 -0.95 8.42
CA VAL A 69 -17.53 0.33 7.69
C VAL A 69 -18.74 1.20 8.07
N GLU A 70 -19.93 0.62 8.17
CA GLU A 70 -21.15 1.34 8.57
C GLU A 70 -21.05 1.87 10.01
N ALA A 71 -20.50 1.08 10.94
CA ALA A 71 -20.24 1.52 12.31
C ALA A 71 -19.25 2.70 12.37
N ALA A 72 -18.13 2.61 11.64
CA ALA A 72 -17.16 3.70 11.57
C ALA A 72 -17.77 4.98 10.97
N ARG A 73 -18.61 4.85 9.92
CA ARG A 73 -19.34 5.98 9.33
C ARG A 73 -20.33 6.61 10.29
N HIS A 74 -20.99 5.82 11.15
CA HIS A 74 -21.89 6.34 12.18
C HIS A 74 -21.14 7.26 13.15
N ILE A 75 -20.04 6.76 13.72
CA ILE A 75 -19.18 7.52 14.62
C ILE A 75 -18.69 8.81 13.94
N GLN A 76 -18.33 8.73 12.65
CA GLN A 76 -17.88 9.90 11.91
C GLN A 76 -18.97 10.95 11.74
N ARG A 77 -20.22 10.54 11.46
CA ARG A 77 -21.37 11.45 11.37
C ARG A 77 -21.63 12.14 12.70
N GLU A 78 -21.57 11.41 13.81
CA GLU A 78 -21.73 11.98 15.16
C GLU A 78 -20.64 13.01 15.46
N ARG A 79 -19.37 12.69 15.15
CA ARG A 79 -18.24 13.62 15.33
C ARG A 79 -18.38 14.91 14.53
N PHE A 80 -18.96 14.83 13.35
CA PHE A 80 -19.15 15.97 12.46
C PHE A 80 -20.52 16.64 12.58
N ALA A 81 -21.39 16.20 13.48
CA ALA A 81 -22.73 16.77 13.65
C ALA A 81 -22.73 18.26 14.00
N SER A 82 -21.64 18.77 14.58
CA SER A 82 -21.45 20.17 14.94
C SER A 82 -20.42 20.91 14.07
N VAL A 83 -19.95 20.28 12.99
CA VAL A 83 -18.95 20.87 12.08
C VAL A 83 -19.66 21.21 10.78
N ASP A 84 -19.63 22.48 10.39
CA ASP A 84 -20.18 22.95 9.13
C ASP A 84 -19.23 22.52 7.99
N LEU A 85 -19.36 21.25 7.58
CA LEU A 85 -18.58 20.68 6.50
C LEU A 85 -19.30 20.94 5.17
N PRO A 86 -18.60 21.42 4.12
CA PRO A 86 -19.12 21.33 2.76
C PRO A 86 -19.40 19.86 2.42
N GLU A 87 -20.45 19.62 1.62
CA GLU A 87 -21.05 18.30 1.34
C GLU A 87 -20.06 17.12 1.19
N PRO A 88 -20.49 15.89 1.54
CA PRO A 88 -19.61 14.73 1.61
C PRO A 88 -18.88 14.45 0.28
N VAL A 89 -17.55 14.59 0.31
CA VAL A 89 -16.63 14.43 -0.85
C VAL A 89 -16.45 12.96 -1.27
N VAL A 90 -16.97 11.99 -0.50
CA VAL A 90 -16.85 10.58 -0.85
C VAL A 90 -18.15 10.11 -1.49
N PRO A 91 -18.20 9.92 -2.82
CA PRO A 91 -19.38 9.33 -3.45
C PRO A 91 -19.64 7.96 -2.83
N MET A 92 -20.91 7.65 -2.55
CA MET A 92 -21.31 6.28 -2.25
C MET A 92 -21.03 5.43 -3.48
N ILE A 93 -19.84 4.83 -3.54
CA ILE A 93 -19.54 3.77 -4.51
C ILE A 93 -20.51 2.64 -4.17
N THR A 94 -21.57 2.55 -4.96
CA THR A 94 -22.41 1.37 -4.99
C THR A 94 -21.55 0.26 -5.57
N MET A 95 -21.19 -0.73 -4.74
CA MET A 95 -20.68 -1.99 -5.26
C MET A 95 -21.84 -2.66 -5.99
N ARG A 96 -21.85 -2.54 -7.32
CA ARG A 96 -22.49 -3.54 -8.18
C ARG A 96 -21.64 -4.79 -8.18
#